data_AF-A0A939UMC9-F1
#
_entry.id   AF-A0A939UMC9-F1
#
_cell.length_a   1.000
_cell.length_b   1.000
_cell.length_c   1.000
_cell.angle_alpha   90.00
_cell.angle_beta   90.00
_cell.angle_gamma   90.00
#
_symmetry.space_group_name_H-M   'P 1'
#
loop_
_entity.id
_entity.type
_entity.pdbx_description
1 polymer ?
#
loop_
_entity_poly.entity_id
_entity_poly.type
_entity_poly.pdbx_seq_one_letter_code
_entity_poly.pdbx_strand_id
1 'polypeptide(L)'
;KETGNASNSSAEGYGYGYPSSIANDDGDDMVEWANIQGTACNLSAQINSKNIPDGPINIYYTAFDAAGNFKYGSITNAMVSNNAPRLANVIVASDYNYDGTYSEAESRSYFDESQKPATWDTAYNSLELGSTAHTFIAAKGDVKVTPEILGGNGALTWTCKYAGSSAATAASALSSDTPTEENKLRTVNAITLPQATLKTSDHGNGLYEISVLDNTDGGAQKATINLYMKNDVNDSDRPVAKTKRFYWKSLTNNSVYGSNGAKSQADLQGHIELEDWLTYGEGKPKVSGKIVIKGTAFDNAGISSIKITVPGILNSATEVATCDFTKTSLTERWTKTSAGTLASDGYHFALDTASERYTNTGHFVSWTLEVDTEKAKFGTKNLPANKDVNFVLGIVDKNSHASNECANDSMTVYATDEQAAAGKYYAEERFAAADDANDTMANADYTVDEFEDMESPIPAASDTPGVNKYEYAHPVRANYIMDIVPYITKVTTSLSAIDSTNGVTDRSSLGHYPIYVYKNSTATAANVSAKAADKKESVAIYGFNLNGATYKKIGAAAAADVYDSTDACVKLNSDEINPGDFALTVNGVGTLNNSNNNDAKGTYAKTPSKPSEMYDF
;
A
#
# COMPACT_ATOMS: atom_id res chain seq x y z
N LYS A 1 60.42 -59.98 -10.79
CA LYS A 1 60.40 -61.18 -11.65
C LYS A 1 59.14 -61.96 -11.32
N GLU A 2 58.01 -61.45 -11.77
CA GLU A 2 56.79 -62.22 -11.96
C GLU A 2 56.58 -62.25 -13.47
N THR A 3 56.55 -63.45 -14.02
CA THR A 3 56.34 -63.73 -15.44
C THR A 3 54.84 -63.87 -15.66
N GLY A 4 54.17 -62.74 -15.92
CA GLY A 4 52.80 -62.67 -16.42
C GLY A 4 52.81 -62.58 -17.94
N ASN A 5 52.27 -63.60 -18.59
CA ASN A 5 52.19 -63.74 -20.03
C ASN A 5 51.20 -62.68 -20.57
N ALA A 6 51.68 -61.67 -21.31
CA ALA A 6 50.81 -60.71 -21.98
C ALA A 6 50.11 -61.41 -23.16
N SER A 7 48.96 -62.02 -22.90
CA SER A 7 48.05 -62.47 -23.94
C SER A 7 47.37 -61.27 -24.57
N ASN A 8 47.73 -61.01 -25.83
CA ASN A 8 47.00 -60.15 -26.75
C ASN A 8 45.58 -60.71 -26.95
N SER A 9 44.59 -60.18 -26.23
CA SER A 9 43.18 -60.42 -26.51
C SER A 9 42.56 -59.18 -27.16
N SER A 10 42.11 -59.39 -28.38
CA SER A 10 41.23 -58.58 -29.23
C SER A 10 40.53 -57.39 -28.56
N ALA A 11 40.71 -56.23 -29.18
CA ALA A 11 39.82 -55.07 -29.08
C ALA A 11 38.37 -55.47 -29.37
N GLU A 12 37.42 -55.14 -28.50
CA GLU A 12 36.00 -55.02 -28.85
C GLU A 12 35.31 -53.92 -28.03
N GLY A 13 34.47 -53.12 -28.73
CA GLY A 13 33.32 -52.43 -28.13
C GLY A 13 33.48 -50.96 -27.75
N TYR A 14 33.39 -50.06 -28.73
CA TYR A 14 33.06 -48.65 -28.47
C TYR A 14 31.65 -48.54 -27.87
N GLY A 15 31.55 -47.97 -26.69
CA GLY A 15 30.34 -47.35 -26.15
C GLY A 15 30.70 -45.98 -25.62
N TYR A 16 30.29 -44.91 -26.31
CA TYR A 16 30.22 -43.57 -25.72
C TYR A 16 29.08 -43.60 -24.68
N GLY A 17 29.40 -44.00 -23.46
CA GLY A 17 28.49 -44.01 -22.32
C GLY A 17 29.31 -44.16 -21.04
N TYR A 18 28.99 -43.36 -20.02
CA TYR A 18 29.59 -43.48 -18.69
C TYR A 18 29.42 -44.93 -18.19
N PRO A 19 30.49 -45.72 -18.02
CA PRO A 19 30.35 -47.07 -17.49
C PRO A 19 29.96 -46.98 -16.01
N SER A 20 28.85 -47.62 -15.62
CA SER A 20 28.37 -47.69 -14.24
C SER A 20 29.21 -48.59 -13.33
N SER A 21 30.28 -49.18 -13.86
CA SER A 21 31.26 -50.02 -13.18
C SER A 21 32.55 -50.04 -14.00
N ILE A 22 33.70 -49.93 -13.33
CA ILE A 22 35.01 -50.16 -13.94
C ILE A 22 35.06 -51.65 -14.37
N ALA A 23 35.42 -51.94 -15.62
CA ALA A 23 35.55 -53.30 -16.14
C ALA A 23 37.01 -53.56 -16.57
N ASN A 24 37.56 -54.73 -16.20
CA ASN A 24 38.97 -55.13 -16.38
C ASN A 24 39.98 -54.52 -15.40
N ASP A 25 39.53 -54.16 -14.19
CA ASP A 25 40.39 -53.76 -13.06
C ASP A 25 41.18 -54.98 -12.54
N ASP A 26 42.49 -54.80 -12.29
CA ASP A 26 43.38 -55.85 -11.76
C ASP A 26 43.39 -55.91 -10.21
N GLY A 27 42.53 -55.11 -9.58
CA GLY A 27 42.28 -55.07 -8.15
C GLY A 27 42.79 -53.80 -7.47
N ASP A 28 43.15 -52.77 -8.23
CA ASP A 28 43.63 -51.47 -7.73
C ASP A 28 42.64 -50.32 -7.90
N ASP A 29 41.39 -50.63 -8.29
CA ASP A 29 40.29 -49.68 -8.54
C ASP A 29 40.59 -48.68 -9.68
N MET A 30 41.57 -49.00 -10.54
CA MET A 30 41.89 -48.30 -11.78
C MET A 30 41.81 -49.25 -12.99
N VAL A 31 41.49 -48.70 -14.16
CA VAL A 31 41.58 -49.44 -15.42
C VAL A 31 42.45 -48.70 -16.38
N GLU A 32 43.61 -49.28 -16.72
CA GLU A 32 44.48 -48.77 -17.75
C GLU A 32 44.52 -49.65 -18.99
N TRP A 33 44.73 -49.01 -20.13
CA TRP A 33 45.02 -49.70 -21.37
C TRP A 33 45.96 -48.90 -22.25
N ALA A 34 46.71 -49.61 -23.08
CA ALA A 34 47.67 -49.04 -24.00
C ALA A 34 47.29 -49.40 -25.45
N ASN A 35 47.14 -48.40 -26.31
CA ASN A 35 47.00 -48.60 -27.75
C ASN A 35 48.33 -48.29 -28.44
N ILE A 36 49.01 -49.35 -28.89
CA ILE A 36 50.33 -49.27 -29.51
C ILE A 36 50.15 -49.11 -31.03
N GLN A 37 50.60 -47.98 -31.57
CA GLN A 37 50.63 -47.67 -33.00
C GLN A 37 52.08 -47.50 -33.47
N GLY A 38 52.69 -48.58 -33.96
CA GLY A 38 54.10 -48.57 -34.37
C GLY A 38 55.03 -48.36 -33.17
N THR A 39 55.79 -47.26 -33.17
CA THR A 39 56.67 -46.86 -32.05
C THR A 39 55.98 -45.91 -31.05
N ALA A 40 54.72 -45.53 -31.28
CA ALA A 40 53.94 -44.67 -30.38
C ALA A 40 52.96 -45.51 -29.55
N CYS A 41 52.72 -45.10 -28.31
CA CYS A 41 51.75 -45.71 -27.41
C CYS A 41 50.84 -44.62 -26.85
N ASN A 42 49.52 -44.78 -27.04
CA ASN A 42 48.51 -44.00 -26.33
C ASN A 42 48.13 -44.77 -25.06
N LEU A 43 48.50 -44.24 -23.90
CA LEU A 43 48.07 -44.77 -22.60
C LEU A 43 46.76 -44.06 -22.20
N SER A 44 45.79 -44.84 -21.79
CA SER A 44 44.53 -44.37 -21.23
C SER A 44 44.32 -45.00 -19.86
N ALA A 45 43.73 -44.25 -18.94
CA ALA A 45 43.33 -44.73 -17.62
C ALA A 45 41.92 -44.23 -17.29
N GLN A 46 41.15 -45.05 -16.58
CA GLN A 46 39.87 -44.70 -15.96
C GLN A 46 40.00 -44.90 -14.46
N ILE A 47 39.58 -43.90 -13.69
CA ILE A 47 39.62 -43.92 -12.23
C ILE A 47 38.23 -43.51 -11.75
N ASN A 48 37.69 -44.22 -10.77
CA ASN A 48 36.45 -43.80 -10.14
C ASN A 48 36.72 -42.57 -9.28
N SER A 49 36.30 -41.40 -9.74
CA SER A 49 36.53 -40.15 -9.02
C SER A 49 35.90 -40.14 -7.64
N LYS A 50 34.84 -40.92 -7.36
CA LYS A 50 34.21 -41.02 -6.03
C LYS A 50 35.15 -41.55 -4.94
N ASN A 51 36.22 -42.25 -5.32
CA ASN A 51 37.24 -42.74 -4.40
C ASN A 51 38.34 -41.70 -4.12
N ILE A 52 38.33 -40.57 -4.83
CA ILE A 52 39.29 -39.49 -4.68
C ILE A 52 38.60 -38.34 -3.91
N PRO A 53 39.22 -37.81 -2.85
CA PRO A 53 38.73 -36.61 -2.19
C PRO A 53 38.59 -35.44 -3.18
N ASP A 54 37.55 -34.64 -3.01
CA ASP A 54 37.36 -33.42 -3.78
C ASP A 54 38.52 -32.42 -3.56
N GLY A 55 38.74 -31.59 -4.57
CA GLY A 55 39.78 -30.56 -4.59
C GLY A 55 40.87 -30.80 -5.65
N PRO A 56 41.93 -29.98 -5.61
CA PRO A 56 43.04 -30.07 -6.54
C PRO A 56 43.85 -31.35 -6.31
N ILE A 57 44.04 -32.11 -7.38
CA ILE A 57 44.88 -33.30 -7.39
C ILE A 57 45.99 -33.17 -8.45
N ASN A 58 47.07 -33.92 -8.23
CA ASN A 58 48.13 -34.11 -9.21
C ASN A 58 48.13 -35.57 -9.63
N ILE A 59 48.10 -35.82 -10.94
CA ILE A 59 48.18 -37.17 -11.49
C ILE A 59 49.59 -37.39 -12.01
N TYR A 60 50.28 -38.42 -11.51
CA TYR A 60 51.63 -38.78 -11.93
C TYR A 60 51.56 -40.06 -12.77
N TYR A 61 52.33 -40.11 -13.86
CA TYR A 61 52.42 -41.30 -14.71
C TYR A 61 53.87 -41.59 -15.10
N THR A 62 54.20 -42.87 -15.26
CA THR A 62 55.54 -43.32 -15.68
C THR A 62 55.41 -44.35 -16.80
N ALA A 63 56.19 -44.19 -17.86
CA ALA A 63 56.33 -45.15 -18.94
C ALA A 63 57.71 -45.81 -18.89
N PHE A 64 57.76 -47.13 -19.03
CA PHE A 64 58.98 -47.93 -19.11
C PHE A 64 59.13 -48.52 -20.52
N ASP A 65 60.34 -48.57 -21.05
CA ASP A 65 60.65 -49.35 -22.24
C ASP A 65 61.15 -50.77 -21.88
N ALA A 66 61.27 -51.64 -22.89
CA ALA A 66 61.68 -53.04 -22.70
C ALA A 66 63.14 -53.20 -22.22
N ALA A 67 63.97 -52.15 -22.35
CA ALA A 67 65.33 -52.12 -21.83
C ALA A 67 65.40 -51.61 -20.38
N GLY A 68 64.27 -51.23 -19.79
CA GLY A 68 64.17 -50.69 -18.45
C GLY A 68 64.46 -49.18 -18.35
N ASN A 69 64.57 -48.46 -19.47
CA ASN A 69 64.57 -47.00 -19.43
C ASN A 69 63.17 -46.52 -19.08
N PHE A 70 63.06 -45.40 -18.36
CA PHE A 70 61.78 -44.85 -17.98
C PHE A 70 61.72 -43.34 -18.20
N LYS A 71 60.48 -42.84 -18.35
CA LYS A 71 60.17 -41.41 -18.34
C LYS A 71 58.90 -41.19 -17.54
N TYR A 72 58.89 -40.17 -16.69
CA TYR A 72 57.71 -39.78 -15.92
C TYR A 72 57.14 -38.47 -16.44
N GLY A 73 55.86 -38.26 -16.20
CA GLY A 73 55.14 -37.02 -16.43
C GLY A 73 54.09 -36.80 -15.35
N SER A 74 53.51 -35.60 -15.36
CA SER A 74 52.47 -35.23 -14.41
C SER A 74 51.44 -34.32 -15.06
N ILE A 75 50.19 -34.47 -14.65
CA ILE A 75 49.13 -33.49 -14.83
C ILE A 75 48.99 -32.79 -13.48
N THR A 76 49.32 -31.50 -13.44
CA THR A 76 49.21 -30.68 -12.24
C THR A 76 47.94 -29.85 -12.26
N ASN A 77 47.33 -29.61 -11.09
CA ASN A 77 46.09 -28.83 -10.93
C ASN A 77 44.87 -29.44 -11.65
N ALA A 78 44.77 -30.77 -11.71
CA ALA A 78 43.49 -31.41 -12.03
C ALA A 78 42.52 -31.19 -10.86
N MET A 79 41.21 -31.19 -11.10
CA MET A 79 40.19 -30.94 -10.07
C MET A 79 39.22 -32.12 -9.99
N VAL A 80 38.94 -32.55 -8.76
CA VAL A 80 37.83 -33.46 -8.44
C VAL A 80 36.76 -32.66 -7.72
N SER A 81 35.50 -32.81 -8.14
CA SER A 81 34.38 -31.99 -7.62
C SER A 81 33.10 -32.80 -7.57
N ASN A 82 33.17 -34.03 -7.03
CA ASN A 82 32.03 -34.95 -6.96
C ASN A 82 30.99 -34.49 -5.93
N ASN A 83 31.38 -33.62 -5.01
CA ASN A 83 30.57 -33.12 -3.92
C ASN A 83 30.86 -31.63 -3.68
N ALA A 84 31.07 -30.83 -4.71
CA ALA A 84 31.14 -29.36 -4.59
C ALA A 84 29.82 -28.81 -4.02
N PRO A 85 29.81 -27.69 -3.27
CA PRO A 85 28.55 -27.10 -2.81
C PRO A 85 27.72 -26.63 -4.01
N ARG A 86 26.42 -26.93 -4.00
CA ARG A 86 25.43 -26.51 -5.01
C ARG A 86 24.15 -25.99 -4.37
N LEU A 87 23.47 -25.08 -5.05
CA LEU A 87 22.25 -24.43 -4.58
C LEU A 87 21.02 -25.18 -5.08
N ALA A 88 20.24 -25.70 -4.14
CA ALA A 88 18.89 -26.21 -4.40
C ALA A 88 17.87 -25.06 -4.38
N ASN A 89 18.02 -24.09 -3.48
CA ASN A 89 17.16 -22.91 -3.41
C ASN A 89 17.89 -21.79 -2.67
N VAL A 90 17.33 -20.59 -2.72
CA VAL A 90 17.73 -19.46 -1.87
C VAL A 90 16.47 -18.74 -1.41
N ILE A 91 16.38 -18.54 -0.10
CA ILE A 91 15.33 -17.74 0.53
C ILE A 91 15.97 -16.43 0.99
N VAL A 92 15.39 -15.30 0.60
CA VAL A 92 15.88 -13.97 0.99
C VAL A 92 14.78 -13.25 1.74
N ALA A 93 15.11 -12.64 2.87
CA ALA A 93 14.17 -11.89 3.68
C ALA A 93 14.74 -10.54 4.13
N SER A 94 13.86 -9.54 4.24
CA SER A 94 14.15 -8.22 4.82
C SER A 94 13.03 -7.87 5.78
N ASP A 95 13.37 -7.26 6.90
CA ASP A 95 12.42 -6.81 7.92
C ASP A 95 11.66 -5.57 7.39
N TYR A 96 10.54 -5.80 6.69
CA TYR A 96 9.78 -4.72 6.05
C TYR A 96 9.01 -3.92 7.10
N ASN A 97 8.52 -4.59 8.14
CA ASN A 97 7.68 -3.98 9.16
C ASN A 97 8.48 -3.39 10.33
N TYR A 98 9.78 -3.66 10.42
CA TYR A 98 10.70 -3.20 11.45
C TYR A 98 10.45 -3.77 12.85
N ASP A 99 9.91 -4.99 12.95
CA ASP A 99 9.65 -5.67 14.22
C ASP A 99 10.86 -6.46 14.76
N GLY A 100 11.98 -6.49 14.00
CA GLY A 100 13.21 -7.18 14.35
C GLY A 100 13.18 -8.68 14.06
N THR A 101 12.11 -9.19 13.43
CA THR A 101 11.95 -10.57 12.99
C THR A 101 11.78 -10.65 11.47
N TYR A 102 11.69 -11.87 10.94
CA TYR A 102 11.55 -12.11 9.51
C TYR A 102 10.45 -13.14 9.31
N SER A 103 9.27 -12.68 8.91
CA SER A 103 8.13 -13.54 8.62
C SER A 103 8.20 -14.12 7.20
N GLU A 104 7.36 -15.11 6.89
CA GLU A 104 7.25 -15.65 5.53
C GLU A 104 6.80 -14.56 4.53
N ALA A 105 5.93 -13.64 4.95
CA ALA A 105 5.48 -12.49 4.14
C ALA A 105 6.60 -11.49 3.83
N GLU A 106 7.68 -11.53 4.61
CA GLU A 106 8.88 -10.71 4.47
C GLU A 106 10.00 -11.44 3.74
N SER A 107 9.71 -12.65 3.25
CA SER A 107 10.65 -13.52 2.58
C SER A 107 10.21 -13.87 1.16
N ARG A 108 11.18 -14.10 0.29
CA ARG A 108 10.99 -14.60 -1.07
C ARG A 108 11.90 -15.78 -1.31
N SER A 109 11.34 -16.87 -1.80
CA SER A 109 12.08 -18.03 -2.28
C SER A 109 12.35 -17.89 -3.77
N TYR A 110 13.52 -18.32 -4.23
CA TYR A 110 13.83 -18.31 -5.66
C TYR A 110 13.03 -19.37 -6.43
N PHE A 111 12.88 -20.56 -5.84
CA PHE A 111 12.02 -21.62 -6.37
C PHE A 111 10.79 -21.82 -5.49
N ASP A 112 9.66 -22.12 -6.14
CA ASP A 112 8.54 -22.80 -5.50
C ASP A 112 8.96 -24.23 -5.12
N GLU A 113 8.31 -24.80 -4.09
CA GLU A 113 8.65 -26.13 -3.56
C GLU A 113 8.66 -27.22 -4.65
N SER A 114 7.79 -27.13 -5.67
CA SER A 114 7.72 -28.10 -6.77
C SER A 114 8.84 -27.98 -7.80
N GLN A 115 9.57 -26.86 -7.82
CA GLN A 115 10.63 -26.55 -8.77
C GLN A 115 12.03 -26.76 -8.18
N LYS A 116 12.12 -27.00 -6.86
CA LYS A 116 13.38 -27.24 -6.18
C LYS A 116 14.08 -28.47 -6.74
N PRO A 117 15.37 -28.38 -7.12
CA PRO A 117 16.19 -29.55 -7.43
C PRO A 117 16.28 -30.47 -6.22
N ALA A 118 15.92 -31.73 -6.40
CA ALA A 118 15.98 -32.75 -5.34
C ALA A 118 17.35 -33.44 -5.26
N THR A 119 18.21 -33.26 -6.26
CA THR A 119 19.50 -33.93 -6.35
C THR A 119 20.63 -32.96 -6.65
N TRP A 120 21.83 -33.33 -6.21
CA TRP A 120 23.05 -32.56 -6.41
C TRP A 120 23.32 -32.29 -7.90
N ASP A 121 23.13 -33.31 -8.75
CA ASP A 121 23.36 -33.19 -10.21
C ASP A 121 22.45 -32.17 -10.88
N THR A 122 21.25 -31.95 -10.32
CA THR A 122 20.25 -31.01 -10.86
C THR A 122 20.30 -29.64 -10.18
N ALA A 123 21.10 -29.49 -9.12
CA ALA A 123 21.29 -28.25 -8.39
C ALA A 123 22.33 -27.34 -9.06
N TYR A 124 22.27 -26.06 -8.71
CA TYR A 124 22.94 -25.00 -9.45
C TYR A 124 24.26 -24.56 -8.81
N ASN A 125 25.29 -24.36 -9.62
CA ASN A 125 26.54 -23.74 -9.19
C ASN A 125 26.41 -22.23 -9.00
N SER A 126 25.44 -21.61 -9.68
CA SER A 126 25.16 -20.19 -9.58
C SER A 126 23.68 -19.93 -9.79
N LEU A 127 23.10 -19.01 -9.01
CA LEU A 127 21.74 -18.51 -9.18
C LEU A 127 21.74 -16.99 -9.31
N GLU A 128 20.92 -16.47 -10.23
CA GLU A 128 20.70 -15.05 -10.43
C GLU A 128 19.32 -14.68 -9.89
N LEU A 129 19.31 -13.97 -8.75
CA LEU A 129 18.09 -13.54 -8.07
C LEU A 129 17.81 -12.11 -8.48
N GLY A 130 16.91 -11.95 -9.44
CA GLY A 130 16.54 -10.65 -10.01
C GLY A 130 17.52 -10.17 -11.09
N SER A 131 17.46 -8.89 -11.40
CA SER A 131 18.26 -8.21 -12.41
C SER A 131 18.45 -6.73 -12.06
N THR A 132 19.20 -6.01 -12.91
CA THR A 132 19.39 -4.55 -12.72
C THR A 132 18.07 -3.78 -12.87
N ALA A 133 17.15 -4.27 -13.71
CA ALA A 133 15.83 -3.67 -13.91
C ALA A 133 14.83 -4.10 -12.83
N HIS A 134 14.88 -5.38 -12.42
CA HIS A 134 13.93 -5.95 -11.47
C HIS A 134 14.66 -6.59 -10.29
N THR A 135 14.69 -5.89 -9.16
CA THR A 135 15.37 -6.40 -7.96
C THR A 135 14.56 -7.49 -7.29
N PHE A 136 15.23 -8.51 -6.77
CA PHE A 136 14.59 -9.61 -6.07
C PHE A 136 14.05 -9.19 -4.69
N ILE A 137 14.66 -8.20 -4.04
CA ILE A 137 14.21 -7.71 -2.74
C ILE A 137 14.64 -6.26 -2.54
N ALA A 138 13.93 -5.52 -1.69
CA ALA A 138 14.31 -4.23 -1.15
C ALA A 138 14.84 -4.39 0.28
N ALA A 139 16.07 -3.98 0.51
CA ALA A 139 16.61 -3.87 1.86
C ALA A 139 15.99 -2.67 2.58
N LYS A 140 15.25 -2.95 3.65
CA LYS A 140 14.77 -1.95 4.61
C LYS A 140 15.66 -1.87 5.87
N GLY A 141 16.48 -2.89 6.08
CA GLY A 141 17.43 -3.01 7.19
C GLY A 141 18.47 -4.08 6.89
N ASP A 142 18.74 -4.93 7.88
CA ASP A 142 19.52 -6.15 7.66
C ASP A 142 18.76 -7.10 6.71
N VAL A 143 19.51 -7.80 5.86
CA VAL A 143 18.94 -8.80 4.94
C VAL A 143 19.43 -10.20 5.34
N LYS A 144 18.49 -11.15 5.40
CA LYS A 144 18.80 -12.57 5.63
C LYS A 144 18.77 -13.31 4.31
N VAL A 145 19.80 -14.10 4.05
CA VAL A 145 19.89 -15.00 2.91
C VAL A 145 20.09 -16.40 3.44
N THR A 146 19.12 -17.28 3.23
CA THR A 146 19.16 -18.67 3.66
C THR A 146 19.28 -19.56 2.42
N PRO A 147 20.50 -20.00 2.07
CA PRO A 147 20.69 -20.93 0.98
C PRO A 147 20.28 -22.34 1.39
N GLU A 148 19.64 -23.06 0.48
CA GLU A 148 19.46 -24.51 0.57
C GLU A 148 20.57 -25.18 -0.22
N ILE A 149 21.44 -25.94 0.44
CA ILE A 149 22.70 -26.44 -0.14
C ILE A 149 22.73 -27.95 -0.21
N LEU A 150 23.07 -28.47 -1.38
CA LEU A 150 23.43 -29.86 -1.62
C LEU A 150 24.94 -29.99 -1.78
N GLY A 151 25.51 -31.02 -1.17
CA GLY A 151 26.95 -31.29 -1.20
C GLY A 151 27.79 -30.23 -0.50
N GLY A 152 29.08 -30.22 -0.79
CA GLY A 152 30.13 -29.51 -0.07
C GLY A 152 30.82 -30.42 0.95
N ASN A 153 32.12 -30.23 1.09
CA ASN A 153 32.97 -31.03 1.98
C ASN A 153 33.29 -30.26 3.26
N GLY A 154 33.26 -30.96 4.39
CA GLY A 154 33.60 -30.34 5.69
C GLY A 154 32.71 -29.15 6.04
N ALA A 155 33.32 -28.14 6.67
CA ALA A 155 32.67 -26.89 7.06
C ALA A 155 32.66 -25.91 5.88
N LEU A 156 31.50 -25.33 5.58
CA LEU A 156 31.38 -24.30 4.54
C LEU A 156 31.50 -22.91 5.17
N THR A 157 32.07 -21.99 4.40
CA THR A 157 32.07 -20.56 4.72
C THR A 157 31.38 -19.77 3.64
N TRP A 158 31.11 -18.50 3.91
CA TRP A 158 30.58 -17.58 2.92
C TRP A 158 31.34 -16.25 2.94
N THR A 159 31.36 -15.60 1.78
CA THR A 159 31.81 -14.22 1.59
C THR A 159 30.79 -13.47 0.76
N CYS A 160 30.65 -12.16 0.96
CA CYS A 160 29.82 -11.30 0.13
C CYS A 160 30.65 -10.11 -0.36
N LYS A 161 30.41 -9.69 -1.60
CA LYS A 161 30.91 -8.41 -2.12
C LYS A 161 29.83 -7.72 -2.94
N TYR A 162 29.87 -6.40 -2.96
CA TYR A 162 29.13 -5.62 -3.94
C TYR A 162 29.80 -5.76 -5.32
N ALA A 163 29.03 -5.97 -6.38
CA ALA A 163 29.57 -6.15 -7.72
C ALA A 163 30.41 -4.95 -8.16
N GLY A 164 31.58 -5.22 -8.76
CA GLY A 164 32.56 -4.20 -9.11
C GLY A 164 33.47 -3.72 -7.95
N SER A 165 33.19 -4.13 -6.71
CA SER A 165 34.13 -3.96 -5.59
C SER A 165 35.19 -5.06 -5.59
N SER A 166 36.43 -4.68 -5.30
CA SER A 166 37.50 -5.64 -4.97
C SER A 166 37.49 -6.07 -3.51
N ALA A 167 36.72 -5.38 -2.65
CA ALA A 167 36.59 -5.69 -1.24
C ALA A 167 35.39 -6.62 -1.00
N ALA A 168 35.65 -7.77 -0.38
CA ALA A 168 34.66 -8.72 0.10
C ALA A 168 34.66 -8.75 1.64
N THR A 169 33.55 -9.20 2.23
CA THR A 169 33.52 -9.54 3.65
C THR A 169 34.54 -10.63 3.97
N ALA A 170 35.04 -10.64 5.22
CA ALA A 170 35.84 -11.75 5.70
C ALA A 170 35.02 -13.04 5.67
N ALA A 171 35.65 -14.15 5.27
CA ALA A 171 35.00 -15.46 5.24
C ALA A 171 34.42 -15.80 6.61
N SER A 172 33.12 -16.09 6.63
CA SER A 172 32.35 -16.36 7.84
C SER A 172 31.76 -17.76 7.78
N ALA A 173 31.66 -18.45 8.93
CA ALA A 173 31.13 -19.81 8.97
C ALA A 173 29.67 -19.85 8.51
N LEU A 174 29.36 -20.77 7.59
CA LEU A 174 28.00 -21.05 7.13
C LEU A 174 27.45 -22.33 7.77
N SER A 175 28.29 -23.35 7.92
CA SER A 175 27.94 -24.63 8.53
C SER A 175 29.20 -25.35 9.04
N SER A 176 29.00 -26.34 9.92
CA SER A 176 30.10 -27.10 10.54
C SER A 176 30.08 -28.60 10.21
N ASP A 177 29.04 -29.07 9.53
CA ASP A 177 28.63 -30.46 9.39
C ASP A 177 28.80 -30.98 7.96
N THR A 178 29.30 -32.20 7.81
CA THR A 178 29.39 -32.87 6.50
C THR A 178 28.12 -33.71 6.30
N PRO A 179 27.42 -33.61 5.16
CA PRO A 179 26.26 -34.45 4.90
C PRO A 179 26.70 -35.91 4.83
N THR A 180 25.98 -36.78 5.54
CA THR A 180 26.29 -38.21 5.64
C THR A 180 25.78 -39.03 4.45
N GLU A 181 24.93 -38.43 3.61
CA GLU A 181 24.25 -39.07 2.49
C GLU A 181 24.36 -38.19 1.24
N GLU A 182 24.54 -38.83 0.08
CA GLU A 182 24.51 -38.20 -1.24
C GLU A 182 23.13 -37.54 -1.45
N ASN A 183 23.09 -36.29 -1.92
CA ASN A 183 21.86 -35.48 -2.11
C ASN A 183 21.13 -35.01 -0.85
N LYS A 184 21.71 -35.16 0.35
CA LYS A 184 21.07 -34.60 1.55
C LYS A 184 21.25 -33.08 1.63
N LEU A 185 20.14 -32.38 1.88
CA LEU A 185 20.16 -30.95 2.18
C LEU A 185 20.97 -30.69 3.46
N ARG A 186 21.90 -29.75 3.38
CA ARG A 186 22.73 -29.35 4.53
C ARG A 186 21.98 -28.41 5.44
N THR A 187 22.19 -28.58 6.74
CA THR A 187 21.77 -27.58 7.72
C THR A 187 22.79 -26.45 7.68
N VAL A 188 22.34 -25.24 7.35
CA VAL A 188 23.19 -24.07 7.26
C VAL A 188 22.60 -22.94 8.08
N ASN A 189 23.45 -22.04 8.55
CA ASN A 189 23.01 -20.80 9.17
C ASN A 189 22.52 -19.83 8.08
N ALA A 190 21.58 -18.96 8.45
CA ALA A 190 21.24 -17.83 7.60
C ALA A 190 22.44 -16.87 7.50
N ILE A 191 22.73 -16.43 6.28
CA ILE A 191 23.69 -15.37 5.99
C ILE A 191 23.01 -14.05 6.34
N THR A 192 23.62 -13.26 7.21
CA THR A 192 23.15 -11.90 7.51
C THR A 192 24.02 -10.91 6.75
N LEU A 193 23.40 -10.08 5.92
CA LEU A 193 24.01 -8.90 5.33
C LEU A 193 23.60 -7.70 6.19
N PRO A 194 24.48 -7.20 7.07
CA PRO A 194 24.13 -6.09 7.92
C PRO A 194 23.90 -4.83 7.09
N GLN A 195 22.92 -4.03 7.49
CA GLN A 195 22.59 -2.74 6.89
C GLN A 195 23.83 -1.86 6.65
N ALA A 196 24.75 -1.83 7.62
CA ALA A 196 25.98 -1.04 7.54
C ALA A 196 26.95 -1.47 6.43
N THR A 197 26.79 -2.68 5.89
CA THR A 197 27.62 -3.23 4.80
C THR A 197 26.97 -3.07 3.43
N LEU A 198 25.68 -2.72 3.38
CA LEU A 198 24.99 -2.37 2.15
C LEU A 198 25.48 -0.99 1.69
N LYS A 199 25.62 -0.77 0.39
CA LYS A 199 26.20 0.48 -0.15
C LYS A 199 25.37 1.69 0.31
N THR A 200 25.83 2.40 1.33
CA THR A 200 25.01 3.37 2.08
C THR A 200 24.86 4.75 1.44
N SER A 201 25.52 5.03 0.32
CA SER A 201 25.50 6.37 -0.27
C SER A 201 24.36 6.61 -1.26
N ASP A 202 23.77 5.55 -1.83
CA ASP A 202 22.84 5.68 -2.95
C ASP A 202 21.57 4.86 -2.69
N HIS A 203 20.41 5.52 -2.75
CA HIS A 203 19.12 4.87 -3.02
C HIS A 203 19.20 4.16 -4.38
N GLY A 204 18.72 2.91 -4.47
CA GLY A 204 18.57 2.22 -5.76
C GLY A 204 19.16 0.81 -5.84
N ASN A 205 19.22 0.29 -7.06
CA ASN A 205 19.47 -1.13 -7.32
C ASN A 205 20.97 -1.47 -7.26
N GLY A 206 21.30 -2.62 -6.67
CA GLY A 206 22.66 -3.10 -6.53
C GLY A 206 22.76 -4.62 -6.63
N LEU A 207 23.88 -5.11 -7.18
CA LEU A 207 24.19 -6.54 -7.23
C LEU A 207 25.16 -6.92 -6.12
N TYR A 208 24.78 -7.92 -5.34
CA TYR A 208 25.57 -8.50 -4.26
C TYR A 208 25.92 -9.95 -4.62
N GLU A 209 27.21 -10.23 -4.73
CA GLU A 209 27.74 -11.54 -5.09
C GLU A 209 28.11 -12.28 -3.79
N ILE A 210 27.33 -13.28 -3.41
CA ILE A 210 27.58 -14.12 -2.24
C ILE A 210 28.18 -15.43 -2.73
N SER A 211 29.39 -15.77 -2.27
CA SER A 211 30.03 -17.06 -2.55
C SER A 211 29.94 -17.95 -1.32
N VAL A 212 29.41 -19.16 -1.50
CA VAL A 212 29.52 -20.25 -0.54
C VAL A 212 30.76 -21.07 -0.91
N LEU A 213 31.73 -21.12 -0.01
CA LEU A 213 33.05 -21.68 -0.23
C LEU A 213 33.17 -23.03 0.47
N ASP A 214 33.65 -24.01 -0.28
CA ASP A 214 34.23 -25.23 0.26
C ASP A 214 35.68 -24.94 0.67
N ASN A 215 36.01 -25.14 1.94
CA ASN A 215 37.35 -24.80 2.45
C ASN A 215 38.37 -25.93 2.26
N THR A 216 37.94 -27.12 1.82
CA THR A 216 38.84 -28.27 1.65
C THR A 216 39.86 -28.07 0.52
N ASP A 217 39.59 -27.14 -0.40
CA ASP A 217 40.48 -26.80 -1.51
C ASP A 217 40.91 -25.32 -1.53
N GLY A 218 40.76 -24.61 -0.41
CA GLY A 218 41.04 -23.18 -0.34
C GLY A 218 40.00 -22.29 -1.01
N GLY A 219 38.76 -22.78 -1.21
CA GLY A 219 37.65 -22.02 -1.77
C GLY A 219 37.58 -22.06 -3.31
N ALA A 220 38.25 -23.03 -3.94
CA ALA A 220 38.22 -23.20 -5.39
C ALA A 220 36.86 -23.78 -5.83
N GLN A 221 36.29 -24.69 -5.04
CA GLN A 221 34.92 -25.16 -5.18
C GLN A 221 33.96 -24.23 -4.43
N LYS A 222 32.98 -23.71 -5.16
CA LYS A 222 32.01 -22.77 -4.63
C LYS A 222 30.69 -22.78 -5.37
N ALA A 223 29.65 -22.35 -4.68
CA ALA A 223 28.40 -21.90 -5.29
C ALA A 223 28.25 -20.39 -5.15
N THR A 224 27.58 -19.74 -6.10
CA THR A 224 27.41 -18.28 -6.13
C THR A 224 25.94 -17.88 -6.16
N ILE A 225 25.56 -16.91 -5.32
CA ILE A 225 24.26 -16.26 -5.35
C ILE A 225 24.49 -14.82 -5.81
N ASN A 226 23.94 -14.49 -6.96
CA ASN A 226 23.95 -13.14 -7.52
C ASN A 226 22.63 -12.46 -7.14
N LEU A 227 22.62 -11.73 -6.04
CA LEU A 227 21.43 -11.09 -5.49
C LEU A 227 21.31 -9.64 -5.97
N TYR A 228 20.34 -9.37 -6.82
CA TYR A 228 19.94 -8.01 -7.17
C TYR A 228 18.95 -7.49 -6.13
N MET A 229 19.31 -6.37 -5.50
CA MET A 229 18.59 -5.82 -4.36
C MET A 229 18.46 -4.30 -4.50
N LYS A 230 17.29 -3.77 -4.17
CA LYS A 230 17.08 -2.33 -4.01
C LYS A 230 17.54 -1.93 -2.60
N ASN A 231 18.37 -0.90 -2.49
CA ASN A 231 18.74 -0.36 -1.19
C ASN A 231 17.78 0.76 -0.80
N ASP A 232 16.79 0.45 0.04
CA ASP A 232 15.81 1.40 0.57
C ASP A 232 16.11 1.78 2.04
N VAL A 233 17.29 1.39 2.55
CA VAL A 233 17.76 1.81 3.86
C VAL A 233 17.99 3.32 3.90
N ASN A 234 18.66 3.83 2.87
CA ASN A 234 18.85 5.25 2.66
C ASN A 234 17.79 5.67 1.66
N ASP A 235 16.66 6.10 2.20
CA ASP A 235 15.58 6.62 1.40
C ASP A 235 15.84 8.07 1.04
N SER A 236 15.56 8.44 -0.20
CA SER A 236 15.52 9.82 -0.67
C SER A 236 14.20 10.18 -1.34
N ASP A 237 13.36 9.17 -1.57
CA ASP A 237 12.02 9.34 -2.07
C ASP A 237 11.17 9.96 -0.95
N ARG A 238 10.21 10.78 -1.33
CA ARG A 238 9.36 11.49 -0.38
C ARG A 238 8.03 10.75 -0.25
N PRO A 239 7.41 10.77 0.93
CA PRO A 239 6.15 10.10 1.13
C PRO A 239 5.05 10.79 0.33
N VAL A 240 4.05 10.01 -0.07
CA VAL A 240 2.90 10.44 -0.86
C VAL A 240 1.62 10.23 -0.07
N ALA A 241 0.72 11.20 -0.13
CA ALA A 241 -0.54 11.17 0.58
C ALA A 241 -1.70 11.45 -0.39
N LYS A 242 -2.78 10.69 -0.28
CA LYS A 242 -3.95 10.81 -1.16
C LYS A 242 -5.21 11.01 -0.32
N THR A 243 -6.01 12.03 -0.64
CA THR A 243 -7.32 12.27 -0.01
C THR A 243 -8.45 11.83 -0.95
N LYS A 244 -9.37 11.01 -0.47
CA LYS A 244 -10.59 10.63 -1.21
C LYS A 244 -11.52 11.86 -1.34
N ARG A 245 -12.21 11.97 -2.48
CA ARG A 245 -13.22 13.01 -2.70
C ARG A 245 -14.43 12.75 -1.79
N PHE A 246 -15.18 13.81 -1.50
CA PHE A 246 -16.51 13.66 -0.94
C PHE A 246 -17.42 12.98 -1.96
N TYR A 247 -18.29 12.11 -1.47
CA TYR A 247 -19.16 11.28 -2.27
C TYR A 247 -20.51 11.06 -1.59
N TRP A 248 -21.54 10.79 -2.39
CA TRP A 248 -22.88 10.44 -1.93
C TRP A 248 -23.45 9.32 -2.81
N LYS A 249 -23.48 8.10 -2.27
CA LYS A 249 -24.08 6.93 -2.94
C LYS A 249 -25.47 6.64 -2.41
N SER A 250 -25.64 6.66 -1.10
CA SER A 250 -26.91 6.41 -0.43
C SER A 250 -26.96 7.10 0.93
N LEU A 251 -28.10 7.02 1.61
CA LEU A 251 -28.25 7.51 2.98
C LEU A 251 -27.21 6.92 3.94
N THR A 252 -26.83 5.65 3.73
CA THR A 252 -25.92 4.92 4.60
C THR A 252 -24.48 4.83 4.09
N ASN A 253 -24.22 5.29 2.87
CA ASN A 253 -22.90 5.31 2.25
C ASN A 253 -22.63 6.67 1.58
N ASN A 254 -22.05 7.58 2.33
CA ASN A 254 -21.71 8.94 1.90
C ASN A 254 -20.64 9.53 2.83
N SER A 255 -20.19 10.75 2.55
CA SER A 255 -19.18 11.46 3.34
C SER A 255 -19.72 12.29 4.53
N VAL A 256 -20.96 12.06 4.95
CA VAL A 256 -21.54 12.67 6.17
C VAL A 256 -21.27 11.77 7.38
N TYR A 257 -20.93 12.39 8.51
CA TYR A 257 -20.73 11.68 9.77
C TYR A 257 -22.04 11.04 10.27
N GLY A 258 -21.95 9.81 10.78
CA GLY A 258 -23.11 9.07 11.29
C GLY A 258 -24.01 8.47 10.20
N SER A 259 -23.58 8.47 8.94
CA SER A 259 -24.34 7.87 7.84
C SER A 259 -24.53 6.36 8.00
N ASN A 260 -23.53 5.65 8.51
CA ASN A 260 -23.64 4.21 8.72
C ASN A 260 -24.78 3.87 9.70
N GLY A 261 -25.85 3.27 9.18
CA GLY A 261 -27.05 2.93 9.96
C GLY A 261 -28.15 3.99 10.02
N ALA A 262 -27.99 5.13 9.31
CA ALA A 262 -29.05 6.13 9.17
C ALA A 262 -30.29 5.53 8.49
N LYS A 263 -31.48 5.82 9.03
CA LYS A 263 -32.78 5.34 8.54
C LYS A 263 -33.56 6.43 7.81
N SER A 264 -33.26 7.69 8.12
CA SER A 264 -33.81 8.86 7.47
C SER A 264 -32.79 9.98 7.39
N GLN A 265 -33.10 11.01 6.60
CA GLN A 265 -32.27 12.20 6.49
C GLN A 265 -32.07 12.93 7.82
N ALA A 266 -33.00 12.80 8.75
CA ALA A 266 -32.93 13.42 10.07
C ALA A 266 -31.87 12.77 10.98
N ASP A 267 -31.40 11.56 10.65
CA ASP A 267 -30.35 10.87 11.39
C ASP A 267 -28.95 11.38 11.02
N LEU A 268 -28.82 12.06 9.87
CA LEU A 268 -27.54 12.62 9.42
C LEU A 268 -27.17 13.86 10.21
N GLN A 269 -25.93 13.91 10.66
CA GLN A 269 -25.39 15.00 11.51
C GLN A 269 -24.62 16.06 10.71
N GLY A 270 -24.83 16.07 9.40
CA GLY A 270 -24.21 17.00 8.47
C GLY A 270 -24.89 16.92 7.09
N HIS A 271 -24.31 17.63 6.14
CA HIS A 271 -24.82 17.76 4.78
C HIS A 271 -23.68 18.01 3.81
N ILE A 272 -23.78 17.46 2.60
CA ILE A 272 -22.81 17.68 1.52
C ILE A 272 -23.54 17.95 0.19
N GLU A 273 -23.00 18.85 -0.62
CA GLU A 273 -23.43 19.10 -2.01
C GLU A 273 -22.25 18.93 -2.95
N LEU A 274 -22.41 18.13 -4.01
CA LEU A 274 -21.33 17.67 -4.89
C LEU A 274 -21.42 18.17 -6.35
N GLU A 275 -22.32 19.12 -6.67
CA GLU A 275 -22.74 19.46 -8.05
C GLU A 275 -21.66 19.50 -9.17
N ASP A 276 -21.98 18.84 -10.30
CA ASP A 276 -21.11 18.48 -11.45
C ASP A 276 -20.86 19.58 -12.52
N TRP A 277 -21.52 20.75 -12.52
CA TRP A 277 -21.58 21.63 -13.72
C TRP A 277 -20.67 22.86 -13.74
N LEU A 278 -19.74 23.02 -12.79
CA LEU A 278 -18.79 24.14 -12.80
C LEU A 278 -17.51 23.79 -13.55
N THR A 279 -17.66 23.61 -14.87
CA THR A 279 -16.56 23.52 -15.81
C THR A 279 -15.85 24.88 -15.88
N TYR A 280 -14.69 24.96 -15.24
CA TYR A 280 -13.80 26.12 -15.15
C TYR A 280 -14.33 27.33 -14.33
N GLY A 281 -14.33 27.15 -13.01
CA GLY A 281 -14.38 28.24 -12.01
C GLY A 281 -15.48 28.07 -10.96
N GLU A 282 -15.11 27.58 -9.77
CA GLU A 282 -15.86 27.39 -8.49
C GLU A 282 -16.70 26.10 -8.27
N GLY A 283 -16.35 24.97 -8.88
CA GLY A 283 -16.91 23.63 -8.61
C GLY A 283 -16.37 22.90 -7.37
N LYS A 284 -16.53 23.49 -6.18
CA LYS A 284 -16.10 22.89 -4.90
C LYS A 284 -17.28 22.26 -4.14
N PRO A 285 -17.06 21.16 -3.41
CA PRO A 285 -18.06 20.60 -2.53
C PRO A 285 -18.45 21.61 -1.45
N LYS A 286 -19.74 21.65 -1.13
CA LYS A 286 -20.28 22.51 -0.07
C LYS A 286 -20.68 21.61 1.09
N VAL A 287 -20.24 21.95 2.29
CA VAL A 287 -20.37 21.09 3.46
C VAL A 287 -20.96 21.85 4.64
N SER A 288 -21.70 21.14 5.48
CA SER A 288 -22.32 21.67 6.70
C SER A 288 -22.40 20.57 7.76
N GLY A 289 -22.32 20.94 9.04
CA GLY A 289 -22.34 20.02 10.17
C GLY A 289 -21.09 19.15 10.22
N LYS A 290 -21.29 17.85 10.47
CA LYS A 290 -20.20 16.87 10.63
C LYS A 290 -19.97 16.06 9.36
N ILE A 291 -18.72 16.02 8.90
CA ILE A 291 -18.29 15.34 7.67
C ILE A 291 -17.13 14.39 7.92
N VAL A 292 -16.93 13.47 6.98
CA VAL A 292 -15.86 12.46 7.02
C VAL A 292 -15.00 12.60 5.77
N ILE A 293 -13.70 12.79 5.98
CA ILE A 293 -12.65 12.79 4.95
C ILE A 293 -11.82 11.53 5.16
N LYS A 294 -11.52 10.81 4.08
CA LYS A 294 -10.71 9.58 4.13
C LYS A 294 -9.55 9.67 3.18
N GLY A 295 -8.55 8.83 3.36
CA GLY A 295 -7.46 8.72 2.41
C GLY A 295 -6.41 7.71 2.80
N THR A 296 -5.30 7.77 2.08
CA THR A 296 -4.17 6.85 2.21
C THR A 296 -2.87 7.63 2.26
N ALA A 297 -1.83 7.02 2.81
CA ALA A 297 -0.47 7.49 2.77
C ALA A 297 0.46 6.32 2.46
N PHE A 298 1.53 6.62 1.73
CA PHE A 298 2.51 5.65 1.27
C PHE A 298 3.91 6.25 1.35
N ASP A 299 4.86 5.38 1.64
CA ASP A 299 6.29 5.66 1.50
C ASP A 299 7.03 4.36 1.19
N ASN A 300 8.14 4.41 0.46
CA ASN A 300 8.92 3.21 0.17
C ASN A 300 9.74 2.73 1.37
N ALA A 301 10.27 3.56 2.27
CA ALA A 301 10.97 3.06 3.47
C ALA A 301 10.06 2.95 4.70
N GLY A 302 9.12 3.86 4.90
CA GLY A 302 8.20 3.83 6.05
C GLY A 302 7.67 5.21 6.40
N ILE A 303 6.49 5.28 7.00
CA ILE A 303 5.84 6.54 7.39
C ILE A 303 6.06 6.77 8.88
N SER A 304 6.67 7.90 9.24
CA SER A 304 6.95 8.24 10.64
C SER A 304 5.91 9.16 11.28
N SER A 305 5.26 10.04 10.51
CA SER A 305 4.22 10.90 11.07
C SER A 305 3.19 11.36 10.05
N ILE A 306 2.00 11.66 10.57
CA ILE A 306 0.90 12.28 9.84
C ILE A 306 0.53 13.59 10.51
N LYS A 307 0.44 14.63 9.70
CA LYS A 307 0.12 15.99 10.09
C LYS A 307 -1.09 16.46 9.31
N ILE A 308 -1.98 17.18 9.95
CA ILE A 308 -3.14 17.79 9.29
C ILE A 308 -3.23 19.28 9.59
N THR A 309 -3.74 20.03 8.62
CA THR A 309 -4.21 21.40 8.81
C THR A 309 -5.67 21.45 8.39
N VAL A 310 -6.52 21.98 9.26
CA VAL A 310 -7.93 22.22 8.99
C VAL A 310 -8.18 23.69 9.34
N PRO A 311 -8.09 24.63 8.38
CA PRO A 311 -8.29 26.04 8.67
C PRO A 311 -9.59 26.27 9.43
N GLY A 312 -9.52 27.07 10.49
CA GLY A 312 -10.61 27.33 11.41
C GLY A 312 -10.70 26.37 12.60
N ILE A 313 -10.08 25.19 12.52
CA ILE A 313 -10.07 24.19 13.63
C ILE A 313 -8.62 23.96 14.07
N LEU A 314 -7.79 23.51 13.14
CA LEU A 314 -6.34 23.34 13.26
C LEU A 314 -5.66 24.31 12.29
N ASN A 315 -5.40 25.54 12.76
CA ASN A 315 -4.87 26.64 11.94
C ASN A 315 -3.38 26.52 11.58
N SER A 316 -2.71 25.46 12.04
CA SER A 316 -1.33 25.12 11.74
C SER A 316 -1.22 23.61 11.56
N ALA A 317 -0.19 23.16 10.86
CA ALA A 317 0.09 21.73 10.71
C ALA A 317 0.30 21.09 12.09
N THR A 318 -0.67 20.27 12.49
CA THR A 318 -0.69 19.56 13.76
C THR A 318 -0.39 18.09 13.53
N GLU A 319 0.58 17.57 14.27
CA GLU A 319 0.92 16.15 14.26
C GLU A 319 -0.15 15.37 15.03
N VAL A 320 -0.87 14.49 14.31
CA VAL A 320 -2.01 13.73 14.83
C VAL A 320 -1.69 12.27 15.08
N ALA A 321 -0.67 11.74 14.40
CA ALA A 321 -0.15 10.40 14.61
C ALA A 321 1.35 10.34 14.34
N THR A 322 2.07 9.57 15.16
CA THR A 322 3.49 9.27 15.01
C THR A 322 3.73 7.77 15.12
N CYS A 323 4.60 7.24 14.26
CA CYS A 323 4.99 5.84 14.26
C CYS A 323 6.38 5.68 14.89
N ASP A 324 6.47 4.84 15.92
CA ASP A 324 7.71 4.46 16.58
C ASP A 324 8.20 3.10 16.04
N PHE A 325 9.15 3.16 15.09
CA PHE A 325 9.78 1.99 14.49
C PHE A 325 10.70 1.21 15.45
N THR A 326 10.89 1.65 16.70
CA THR A 326 11.64 0.89 17.71
C THR A 326 10.77 -0.14 18.44
N LYS A 327 9.44 -0.06 18.27
CA LYS A 327 8.49 -1.01 18.87
C LYS A 327 8.26 -2.20 17.95
N THR A 328 8.33 -3.40 18.52
CA THR A 328 8.08 -4.66 17.82
C THR A 328 6.60 -4.98 17.64
N SER A 329 5.73 -4.41 18.49
CA SER A 329 4.28 -4.59 18.34
C SER A 329 3.71 -3.61 17.31
N LEU A 330 3.26 -4.15 16.17
CA LEU A 330 2.65 -3.35 15.10
C LEU A 330 1.42 -2.56 15.58
N THR A 331 0.66 -3.07 16.55
CA THR A 331 -0.52 -2.37 17.08
C THR A 331 -0.18 -1.25 18.06
N GLU A 332 1.04 -1.22 18.60
CA GLU A 332 1.49 -0.22 19.58
C GLU A 332 2.46 0.82 19.01
N ARG A 333 2.92 0.62 17.76
CA ARG A 333 3.85 1.53 17.06
C ARG A 333 3.28 2.92 16.85
N TRP A 334 1.98 3.00 16.57
CA TRP A 334 1.29 4.25 16.31
C TRP A 334 0.84 4.91 17.61
N THR A 335 1.40 6.07 17.89
CA THR A 335 0.95 6.95 18.97
C THR A 335 0.07 8.05 18.38
N LYS A 336 -1.18 8.11 18.84
CA LYS A 336 -2.13 9.17 18.48
C LYS A 336 -1.86 10.41 19.32
N THR A 337 -0.90 11.24 18.90
CA THR A 337 -0.41 12.39 19.67
C THR A 337 -1.44 13.50 19.84
N SER A 338 -2.24 13.78 18.80
CA SER A 338 -3.28 14.83 18.84
C SER A 338 -4.54 14.41 18.06
N ALA A 339 -4.99 13.16 18.20
CA ALA A 339 -6.15 12.68 17.45
C ALA A 339 -7.43 13.51 17.65
N GLY A 340 -7.55 14.23 18.78
CA GLY A 340 -8.70 15.08 19.10
C GLY A 340 -9.96 14.27 19.40
N THR A 341 -11.01 14.96 19.85
CA THR A 341 -12.36 14.42 19.83
C THR A 341 -13.30 15.38 19.10
N LEU A 342 -14.23 14.82 18.32
CA LEU A 342 -15.20 15.64 17.59
C LEU A 342 -16.00 16.54 18.56
N ALA A 343 -16.32 16.02 19.74
CA ALA A 343 -17.11 16.70 20.77
C ALA A 343 -16.38 17.85 21.51
N SER A 344 -15.06 17.81 21.70
CA SER A 344 -14.30 18.92 22.29
C SER A 344 -13.66 19.79 21.21
N ASP A 345 -12.88 19.18 20.34
CA ASP A 345 -11.91 19.87 19.49
C ASP A 345 -12.47 20.19 18.09
N GLY A 346 -13.57 19.52 17.71
CA GLY A 346 -14.20 19.70 16.41
C GLY A 346 -13.54 18.92 15.28
N TYR A 347 -12.61 18.03 15.62
CA TYR A 347 -12.09 17.04 14.70
C TYR A 347 -11.79 15.74 15.46
N HIS A 348 -11.71 14.64 14.72
CA HIS A 348 -11.18 13.37 15.22
C HIS A 348 -10.42 12.67 14.10
N PHE A 349 -9.17 12.31 14.36
CA PHE A 349 -8.31 11.60 13.42
C PHE A 349 -8.09 10.16 13.86
N ALA A 350 -8.28 9.23 12.92
CA ALA A 350 -8.05 7.81 13.12
C ALA A 350 -7.20 7.22 12.00
N LEU A 351 -6.30 6.33 12.38
CA LEU A 351 -5.63 5.41 11.47
C LEU A 351 -6.38 4.09 11.44
N ASP A 352 -6.48 3.51 10.25
CA ASP A 352 -6.89 2.13 10.10
C ASP A 352 -5.64 1.23 10.09
N THR A 353 -5.21 0.85 11.28
CA THR A 353 -4.05 -0.05 11.47
C THR A 353 -4.37 -1.49 11.10
N ALA A 354 -5.63 -1.85 10.86
CA ALA A 354 -6.00 -3.20 10.43
C ALA A 354 -5.74 -3.42 8.94
N SER A 355 -5.74 -2.34 8.14
CA SER A 355 -5.38 -2.36 6.72
C SER A 355 -3.96 -1.85 6.44
N GLU A 356 -3.17 -1.58 7.49
CA GLU A 356 -1.76 -1.22 7.37
C GLU A 356 -0.98 -2.37 6.72
N ARG A 357 -0.08 -2.04 5.79
CA ARG A 357 0.70 -3.04 5.06
C ARG A 357 2.16 -2.64 4.97
N TYR A 358 3.03 -3.60 5.21
CA TYR A 358 4.46 -3.50 4.94
C TYR A 358 4.79 -4.51 3.85
N THR A 359 5.40 -4.03 2.78
CA THR A 359 5.74 -4.83 1.63
C THR A 359 7.17 -4.54 1.20
N ASN A 360 7.65 -5.37 0.28
CA ASN A 360 8.88 -5.14 -0.43
C ASN A 360 8.91 -3.76 -1.15
N THR A 361 7.74 -3.28 -1.61
CA THR A 361 7.61 -1.97 -2.26
C THR A 361 7.48 -0.79 -1.30
N GLY A 362 6.97 -0.99 -0.08
CA GLY A 362 6.85 0.10 0.89
C GLY A 362 5.84 -0.11 2.00
N HIS A 363 5.40 1.01 2.58
CA HIS A 363 4.53 1.08 3.74
C HIS A 363 3.21 1.79 3.41
N PHE A 364 2.16 0.97 3.47
CA PHE A 364 0.73 1.23 3.39
C PHE A 364 0.03 1.74 4.65
N VAL A 365 -0.57 2.94 4.71
CA VAL A 365 -1.55 3.25 5.79
C VAL A 365 -2.78 4.02 5.32
N SER A 366 -3.97 3.59 5.79
CA SER A 366 -5.24 4.29 5.58
C SER A 366 -5.62 5.15 6.77
N TRP A 367 -6.30 6.27 6.52
CA TRP A 367 -6.69 7.22 7.57
C TRP A 367 -8.09 7.80 7.33
N THR A 368 -8.71 8.24 8.43
CA THR A 368 -10.00 8.92 8.46
C THR A 368 -9.89 10.17 9.34
N LEU A 369 -10.42 11.28 8.83
CA LEU A 369 -10.59 12.53 9.55
C LEU A 369 -12.07 12.90 9.59
N GLU A 370 -12.61 12.98 10.78
CA GLU A 370 -13.95 13.50 11.04
C GLU A 370 -13.83 14.96 11.43
N VAL A 371 -14.69 15.82 10.88
CA VAL A 371 -14.66 17.26 11.11
C VAL A 371 -16.04 17.78 11.45
N ASP A 372 -16.15 18.55 12.53
CA ASP A 372 -17.34 19.30 12.91
C ASP A 372 -17.17 20.75 12.45
N THR A 373 -17.75 21.06 11.30
CA THR A 373 -17.59 22.38 10.68
C THR A 373 -18.24 23.49 11.50
N GLU A 374 -19.16 23.18 12.42
CA GLU A 374 -19.82 24.17 13.29
C GLU A 374 -18.85 24.78 14.33
N LYS A 375 -17.70 24.12 14.53
CA LYS A 375 -16.63 24.57 15.42
C LYS A 375 -15.52 25.33 14.73
N ALA A 376 -15.55 25.42 13.40
CA ALA A 376 -14.51 26.10 12.64
C ALA A 376 -14.57 27.62 12.84
N LYS A 377 -13.60 28.20 13.53
CA LYS A 377 -13.51 29.63 13.84
C LYS A 377 -12.44 30.31 13.00
N PHE A 378 -12.82 31.36 12.27
CA PHE A 378 -11.89 32.12 11.45
C PHE A 378 -11.82 33.56 11.97
N GLY A 379 -10.73 33.87 12.66
CA GLY A 379 -10.60 35.09 13.45
C GLY A 379 -11.55 35.08 14.65
N THR A 380 -12.28 36.17 14.88
CA THR A 380 -13.29 36.28 15.96
C THR A 380 -14.67 35.73 15.58
N LYS A 381 -14.86 35.29 14.33
CA LYS A 381 -16.15 34.82 13.82
C LYS A 381 -16.21 33.30 13.82
N ASN A 382 -17.35 32.77 14.28
CA ASN A 382 -17.61 31.32 14.31
C ASN A 382 -17.84 30.71 12.93
N LEU A 383 -17.99 31.53 11.88
CA LEU A 383 -17.96 31.18 10.48
C LEU A 383 -17.49 32.40 9.68
N PRO A 384 -16.47 32.33 8.84
CA PRO A 384 -16.14 33.36 7.89
C PRO A 384 -17.11 33.26 6.72
N ALA A 385 -17.19 34.32 5.92
CA ALA A 385 -17.58 34.18 4.53
C ALA A 385 -16.49 33.47 3.69
N ASN A 386 -15.72 32.54 4.27
CA ASN A 386 -14.72 31.77 3.52
C ASN A 386 -15.45 30.68 2.76
N LYS A 387 -15.70 31.01 1.51
CA LYS A 387 -15.47 30.07 0.44
C LYS A 387 -14.00 29.62 0.51
N ASP A 388 -13.74 28.36 0.19
CA ASP A 388 -12.39 27.77 0.02
C ASP A 388 -11.62 27.44 1.30
N VAL A 389 -12.16 26.55 2.13
CA VAL A 389 -11.41 25.91 3.21
C VAL A 389 -10.50 24.83 2.61
N ASN A 390 -9.20 25.05 2.69
CA ASN A 390 -8.18 24.12 2.19
C ASN A 390 -7.69 23.21 3.32
N PHE A 391 -8.19 21.97 3.36
CA PHE A 391 -7.61 20.91 4.17
C PHE A 391 -6.26 20.50 3.57
N VAL A 392 -5.23 20.38 4.42
CA VAL A 392 -3.89 19.97 4.01
C VAL A 392 -3.47 18.76 4.83
N LEU A 393 -3.06 17.71 4.14
CA LEU A 393 -2.40 16.54 4.73
C LEU A 393 -0.88 16.64 4.49
N GLY A 394 -0.10 16.48 5.56
CA GLY A 394 1.35 16.36 5.49
C GLY A 394 1.78 15.00 6.03
N ILE A 395 2.69 14.35 5.34
CA ILE A 395 3.27 13.07 5.76
C ILE A 395 4.78 13.25 5.90
N VAL A 396 5.38 12.56 6.88
CA VAL A 396 6.84 12.48 7.02
C VAL A 396 7.22 11.01 7.02
N ASP A 397 8.27 10.66 6.28
CA ASP A 397 8.81 9.32 6.23
C ASP A 397 9.75 9.02 7.40
N LYS A 398 10.23 7.78 7.50
CA LYS A 398 11.17 7.31 8.52
C LYS A 398 12.52 8.04 8.47
N ASN A 399 12.92 8.47 7.28
CA ASN A 399 14.18 9.16 7.01
C ASN A 399 14.05 10.70 7.12
N SER A 400 12.91 11.18 7.65
CA SER A 400 12.57 12.58 7.88
C SER A 400 12.34 13.44 6.64
N HIS A 401 12.08 12.87 5.47
CA HIS A 401 11.57 13.67 4.35
C HIS A 401 10.06 13.90 4.50
N ALA A 402 9.65 15.13 4.24
CA ALA A 402 8.26 15.51 4.22
C ALA A 402 7.70 15.37 2.80
N SER A 403 6.43 14.98 2.70
CA SER A 403 5.70 14.92 1.44
C SER A 403 5.79 16.25 0.69
N ASN A 404 6.05 16.19 -0.61
CA ASN A 404 5.84 17.33 -1.50
C ASN A 404 4.34 17.63 -1.58
N GLU A 405 3.96 18.87 -1.90
CA GLU A 405 2.63 19.10 -2.48
C GLU A 405 2.48 18.15 -3.69
N CYS A 406 1.54 17.20 -3.63
CA CYS A 406 1.44 16.11 -4.60
C CYS A 406 1.31 16.62 -6.05
N ALA A 407 2.02 15.95 -6.96
CA ALA A 407 1.73 15.99 -8.38
C ALA A 407 0.35 15.34 -8.67
N ASN A 408 -0.34 15.82 -9.71
CA ASN A 408 -1.56 15.19 -10.21
C ASN A 408 -1.22 13.76 -10.67
N ASP A 409 -1.82 12.74 -10.06
CA ASP A 409 -1.47 11.34 -10.33
C ASP A 409 -2.69 10.54 -10.83
N SER A 410 -2.59 9.94 -12.02
CA SER A 410 -3.60 9.06 -12.62
C SER A 410 -3.47 7.65 -12.06
N MET A 411 -4.60 6.98 -11.79
CA MET A 411 -4.60 5.59 -11.34
C MET A 411 -4.85 4.65 -12.53
N THR A 412 -4.02 3.61 -12.65
CA THR A 412 -4.18 2.56 -13.65
C THR A 412 -4.79 1.34 -12.98
N VAL A 413 -5.84 0.77 -13.57
CA VAL A 413 -6.46 -0.46 -13.07
C VAL A 413 -6.54 -1.52 -14.17
N TYR A 414 -6.64 -2.77 -13.76
CA TYR A 414 -6.64 -3.95 -14.60
C TYR A 414 -7.89 -4.79 -14.32
N ALA A 415 -8.49 -5.34 -15.35
CA ALA A 415 -9.60 -6.29 -15.23
C ALA A 415 -9.68 -7.17 -16.47
N THR A 416 -10.13 -8.41 -16.32
CA THR A 416 -10.65 -9.17 -17.47
C THR A 416 -11.98 -8.55 -17.93
N ASP A 417 -12.41 -8.85 -19.16
CA ASP A 417 -13.72 -8.37 -19.65
C ASP A 417 -14.89 -8.80 -18.74
N GLU A 418 -14.81 -10.02 -18.18
CA GLU A 418 -15.82 -10.55 -17.26
C GLU A 418 -15.81 -9.81 -15.91
N GLN A 419 -14.62 -9.46 -15.41
CA GLN A 419 -14.45 -8.68 -14.19
C GLN A 419 -14.90 -7.23 -14.38
N ALA A 420 -14.55 -6.60 -15.51
CA ALA A 420 -14.99 -5.25 -15.86
C ALA A 420 -16.51 -5.17 -16.04
N ALA A 421 -17.13 -6.20 -16.65
CA ALA A 421 -18.59 -6.30 -16.75
C ALA A 421 -19.28 -6.49 -15.39
N ALA A 422 -18.59 -7.08 -14.41
CA ALA A 422 -18.98 -7.17 -13.02
C ALA A 422 -18.50 -5.96 -12.17
N GLY A 423 -17.83 -4.99 -12.80
CA GLY A 423 -17.19 -3.80 -12.21
C GLY A 423 -16.13 -4.09 -11.13
N LYS A 424 -15.50 -5.27 -11.17
CA LYS A 424 -14.35 -5.61 -10.34
C LYS A 424 -13.07 -5.18 -11.06
N TYR A 425 -12.28 -4.34 -10.42
CA TYR A 425 -11.01 -3.85 -10.96
C TYR A 425 -9.89 -4.02 -9.95
N TYR A 426 -8.70 -4.31 -10.45
CA TYR A 426 -7.48 -4.39 -9.68
C TYR A 426 -6.67 -3.14 -9.96
N ALA A 427 -6.56 -2.24 -8.99
CA ALA A 427 -5.64 -1.12 -9.15
C ALA A 427 -4.20 -1.62 -9.00
N GLU A 428 -3.34 -1.30 -9.98
CA GLU A 428 -2.00 -0.91 -9.57
C GLU A 428 -2.21 0.46 -8.94
N GLU A 429 -2.28 0.54 -7.62
CA GLU A 429 -1.86 1.81 -7.02
C GLU A 429 -0.39 1.98 -7.41
N ARG A 430 -0.16 2.60 -8.56
CA ARG A 430 1.11 3.25 -8.86
C ARG A 430 1.24 4.37 -7.84
N PHE A 431 1.69 4.01 -6.64
CA PHE A 431 2.77 4.79 -6.07
C PHE A 431 3.93 4.61 -7.06
N ALA A 432 4.45 5.70 -7.58
CA ALA A 432 5.32 5.74 -8.76
C ALA A 432 6.71 5.07 -8.59
N ALA A 433 6.80 3.94 -7.88
CA ALA A 433 8.01 3.16 -7.65
C ALA A 433 7.82 1.64 -7.87
N ALA A 434 6.65 1.17 -8.32
CA ALA A 434 6.46 -0.25 -8.67
C ALA A 434 7.05 -0.55 -10.06
N ASP A 435 8.37 -0.77 -10.10
CA ASP A 435 9.13 -1.20 -11.30
C ASP A 435 9.26 -2.74 -11.39
N ASP A 436 8.41 -3.50 -10.70
CA ASP A 436 8.43 -4.97 -10.78
C ASP A 436 7.02 -5.51 -11.03
N ALA A 437 6.82 -6.05 -12.24
CA ALA A 437 5.57 -6.66 -12.69
C ALA A 437 5.20 -7.94 -11.93
N ASN A 438 6.04 -8.38 -10.99
CA ASN A 438 5.85 -9.60 -10.21
C ASN A 438 5.67 -9.36 -8.71
N ASP A 439 5.66 -8.10 -8.27
CA ASP A 439 5.18 -7.72 -6.94
C ASP A 439 3.73 -7.26 -7.10
N THR A 440 2.86 -8.24 -7.40
CA THR A 440 1.42 -8.05 -7.26
C THR A 440 1.19 -7.69 -5.80
N MET A 441 1.14 -6.38 -5.51
CA MET A 441 0.48 -5.83 -4.34
C MET A 441 -0.72 -6.71 -4.09
N ALA A 442 -0.69 -7.50 -3.02
CA ALA A 442 -1.69 -8.51 -2.72
C ALA A 442 -3.05 -7.93 -3.08
N ASN A 443 -3.61 -8.43 -4.19
CA ASN A 443 -4.76 -7.89 -4.91
C ASN A 443 -5.76 -7.43 -3.85
N ALA A 444 -5.75 -6.12 -3.55
CA ALA A 444 -6.85 -5.57 -2.82
C ALA A 444 -7.97 -5.64 -3.86
N ASP A 445 -8.89 -6.59 -3.67
CA ASP A 445 -10.13 -6.62 -4.42
C ASP A 445 -10.81 -5.26 -4.15
N TYR A 446 -10.52 -4.27 -5.00
CA TYR A 446 -11.24 -3.02 -4.97
C TYR A 446 -12.58 -3.32 -5.66
N THR A 447 -13.64 -3.31 -4.86
CA THR A 447 -14.99 -3.48 -5.39
C THR A 447 -15.41 -2.22 -6.16
N VAL A 448 -16.31 -2.39 -7.12
CA VAL A 448 -16.97 -1.33 -7.93
C VAL A 448 -17.26 -0.08 -7.09
N ASP A 449 -17.67 -0.29 -5.83
CA ASP A 449 -18.06 0.76 -4.90
C ASP A 449 -16.96 1.81 -4.64
N GLU A 450 -15.67 1.47 -4.75
CA GLU A 450 -14.57 2.44 -4.58
C GLU A 450 -14.21 3.20 -5.87
N PHE A 451 -14.75 2.80 -7.02
CA PHE A 451 -14.45 3.38 -8.34
C PHE A 451 -15.63 4.11 -9.01
N GLU A 452 -16.84 4.07 -8.46
CA GLU A 452 -18.01 4.73 -9.08
C GLU A 452 -17.93 6.27 -9.13
N ASP A 453 -17.04 6.89 -8.36
CA ASP A 453 -16.77 8.34 -8.40
C ASP A 453 -15.73 8.72 -9.47
N MET A 454 -15.33 7.76 -10.31
CA MET A 454 -14.31 7.90 -11.33
C MET A 454 -14.94 8.06 -12.73
N GLU A 455 -14.38 8.96 -13.54
CA GLU A 455 -14.80 9.10 -14.94
C GLU A 455 -14.65 7.75 -15.68
N SER A 456 -15.53 7.45 -16.64
CA SER A 456 -15.56 6.13 -17.29
C SER A 456 -14.17 5.70 -17.78
N PRO A 457 -13.76 4.45 -17.52
CA PRO A 457 -12.41 4.01 -17.82
C PRO A 457 -12.13 4.09 -19.33
N ILE A 458 -10.94 4.58 -19.68
CA ILE A 458 -10.48 4.56 -21.08
C ILE A 458 -9.74 3.24 -21.31
N PRO A 459 -10.13 2.42 -22.31
CA PRO A 459 -9.38 1.23 -22.68
C PRO A 459 -7.96 1.61 -23.12
N ALA A 460 -6.97 1.02 -22.47
CA ALA A 460 -5.56 1.15 -22.83
C ALA A 460 -5.00 -0.21 -23.28
N ALA A 461 -3.94 -0.18 -24.09
CA ALA A 461 -3.26 -1.40 -24.52
C ALA A 461 -2.62 -2.11 -23.31
N SER A 462 -2.84 -3.43 -23.20
CA SER A 462 -2.25 -4.32 -22.19
C SER A 462 -1.22 -5.22 -22.86
N ASP A 463 -0.07 -5.44 -22.20
CA ASP A 463 0.96 -6.38 -22.64
C ASP A 463 0.66 -7.83 -22.21
N THR A 464 -0.38 -8.04 -21.40
CA THR A 464 -0.77 -9.33 -20.82
C THR A 464 -1.96 -9.95 -21.57
N PRO A 465 -1.82 -11.14 -22.19
CA PRO A 465 -2.92 -11.81 -22.88
C PRO A 465 -4.10 -12.12 -21.94
N GLY A 466 -5.30 -11.61 -22.27
CA GLY A 466 -6.55 -11.90 -21.55
C GLY A 466 -6.91 -10.95 -20.40
N VAL A 467 -6.09 -9.92 -20.13
CA VAL A 467 -6.36 -8.86 -19.16
C VAL A 467 -6.38 -7.52 -19.88
N ASN A 468 -7.44 -6.73 -19.71
CA ASN A 468 -7.53 -5.39 -20.28
C ASN A 468 -7.00 -4.35 -19.27
N LYS A 469 -6.31 -3.34 -19.81
CA LYS A 469 -5.82 -2.20 -19.05
C LYS A 469 -6.83 -1.06 -19.16
N TYR A 470 -7.16 -0.45 -18.02
CA TYR A 470 -8.08 0.68 -17.93
C TYR A 470 -7.40 1.84 -17.20
N GLU A 471 -7.35 3.01 -17.83
CA GLU A 471 -6.77 4.20 -17.21
C GLU A 471 -7.88 5.10 -16.68
N TYR A 472 -7.76 5.48 -15.40
CA TYR A 472 -8.63 6.42 -14.72
C TYR A 472 -7.85 7.72 -14.44
N ALA A 473 -8.13 8.76 -15.22
CA ALA A 473 -7.51 10.07 -15.03
C ALA A 473 -8.10 10.79 -13.80
N HIS A 474 -7.30 11.01 -12.75
CA HIS A 474 -7.70 11.81 -11.59
C HIS A 474 -6.60 12.80 -11.22
N PRO A 475 -6.91 14.08 -11.02
CA PRO A 475 -6.05 14.93 -10.19
C PRO A 475 -6.32 14.55 -8.72
N VAL A 476 -5.59 13.55 -8.22
CA VAL A 476 -5.49 13.28 -6.77
C VAL A 476 -4.65 14.40 -6.14
N ARG A 477 -5.13 14.98 -5.03
CA ARG A 477 -4.48 16.12 -4.36
C ARG A 477 -4.23 15.76 -2.89
N ALA A 478 -3.09 16.16 -2.35
CA ALA A 478 -2.86 16.15 -0.89
C ALA A 478 -3.71 17.21 -0.16
N ASN A 479 -4.25 18.15 -0.94
CA ASN A 479 -5.04 19.29 -0.50
C ASN A 479 -6.47 19.16 -1.00
N TYR A 480 -7.44 19.30 -0.09
CA TYR A 480 -8.85 19.24 -0.41
C TYR A 480 -9.53 20.57 -0.09
N ILE A 481 -10.11 21.21 -1.12
CA ILE A 481 -10.77 22.51 -0.96
C ILE A 481 -12.29 22.29 -0.93
N MET A 482 -12.94 22.82 0.10
CA MET A 482 -14.39 22.75 0.30
C MET A 482 -14.95 24.09 0.81
N ASP A 483 -16.23 24.32 0.58
CA ASP A 483 -16.94 25.48 1.14
C ASP A 483 -17.71 25.07 2.38
N ILE A 484 -17.46 25.73 3.52
CA ILE A 484 -18.28 25.56 4.72
C ILE A 484 -19.43 26.55 4.67
N VAL A 485 -20.65 26.05 4.68
CA VAL A 485 -21.87 26.84 4.45
C VAL A 485 -22.97 26.49 5.46
N PRO A 486 -23.91 27.41 5.76
CA PRO A 486 -25.04 27.11 6.61
C PRO A 486 -26.09 26.25 5.90
N TYR A 487 -26.72 25.33 6.63
CA TYR A 487 -27.74 24.41 6.11
C TYR A 487 -28.90 24.27 7.09
N ILE A 488 -30.14 24.37 6.61
CA ILE A 488 -31.35 24.23 7.44
C ILE A 488 -31.78 22.76 7.43
N THR A 489 -31.96 22.12 8.58
CA THR A 489 -32.49 20.74 8.62
C THR A 489 -33.99 20.70 8.89
N LYS A 490 -34.51 21.70 9.62
CA LYS A 490 -35.91 21.73 10.05
C LYS A 490 -36.35 23.15 10.35
N VAL A 491 -37.61 23.45 10.04
CA VAL A 491 -38.28 24.66 10.52
C VAL A 491 -39.50 24.21 11.32
N THR A 492 -39.69 24.75 12.51
CA THR A 492 -40.89 24.55 13.33
C THR A 492 -41.60 25.88 13.50
N THR A 493 -42.92 25.84 13.33
CA THR A 493 -43.81 26.97 13.63
C THR A 493 -44.68 26.62 14.83
N SER A 494 -45.46 27.57 15.31
CA SER A 494 -46.42 27.36 16.40
C SER A 494 -47.52 26.37 16.01
N LEU A 495 -47.77 26.19 14.70
CA LEU A 495 -48.68 25.18 14.16
C LEU A 495 -48.07 23.78 14.19
N SER A 496 -46.74 23.65 14.04
CA SER A 496 -46.04 22.37 14.12
C SER A 496 -46.23 21.66 15.47
N ALA A 497 -46.64 22.37 16.52
CA ALA A 497 -46.94 21.81 17.84
C ALA A 497 -48.41 21.39 18.05
N ILE A 498 -49.31 21.71 17.11
CA ILE A 498 -50.78 21.58 17.31
C ILE A 498 -51.34 20.27 16.72
N ASP A 499 -50.71 19.70 15.69
CA ASP A 499 -51.06 18.36 15.18
C ASP A 499 -49.79 17.66 14.68
N SER A 500 -49.40 16.58 15.35
CA SER A 500 -48.25 15.73 14.99
C SER A 500 -48.63 14.56 14.07
N THR A 501 -49.90 14.48 13.66
CA THR A 501 -50.50 13.23 13.16
C THR A 501 -51.00 13.32 11.72
N ASN A 502 -51.27 14.52 11.18
CA ASN A 502 -51.86 14.68 9.83
C ASN A 502 -51.05 15.53 8.84
N GLY A 503 -49.84 16.00 9.17
CA GLY A 503 -48.96 16.72 8.21
C GLY A 503 -49.48 18.07 7.69
N VAL A 504 -50.70 18.49 8.05
CA VAL A 504 -51.35 19.74 7.61
C VAL A 504 -50.62 21.00 8.14
N THR A 505 -49.77 20.82 9.15
CA THR A 505 -49.01 21.85 9.86
C THR A 505 -47.52 21.86 9.52
N ASP A 506 -47.08 20.99 8.60
CA ASP A 506 -45.70 20.87 8.12
C ASP A 506 -45.50 21.65 6.81
N ARG A 507 -44.29 21.54 6.24
CA ARG A 507 -43.92 22.18 4.96
C ARG A 507 -44.89 21.76 3.84
N SER A 508 -45.43 22.72 3.11
CA SER A 508 -46.27 22.45 1.93
C SER A 508 -45.45 21.81 0.80
N SER A 509 -46.14 21.19 -0.17
CA SER A 509 -45.51 20.67 -1.40
C SER A 509 -44.81 21.74 -2.24
N LEU A 510 -45.17 23.02 -2.03
CA LEU A 510 -44.49 24.18 -2.64
C LEU A 510 -43.32 24.69 -1.80
N GLY A 511 -42.98 24.00 -0.72
CA GLY A 511 -41.87 24.33 0.15
C GLY A 511 -42.15 25.42 1.19
N HIS A 512 -43.40 25.87 1.34
CA HIS A 512 -43.79 26.93 2.28
C HIS A 512 -44.10 26.38 3.67
N TYR A 513 -43.81 27.14 4.72
CA TYR A 513 -44.14 26.77 6.09
C TYR A 513 -45.38 27.52 6.58
N PRO A 514 -46.47 26.83 6.96
CA PRO A 514 -47.65 27.49 7.48
C PRO A 514 -47.35 28.10 8.86
N ILE A 515 -47.70 29.37 9.01
CA ILE A 515 -47.59 30.12 10.27
C ILE A 515 -48.99 30.51 10.77
N TYR A 516 -49.17 30.58 12.09
CA TYR A 516 -50.41 31.06 12.68
C TYR A 516 -50.43 32.59 12.68
N VAL A 517 -51.27 33.17 11.82
CA VAL A 517 -51.50 34.62 11.82
C VAL A 517 -52.77 34.92 12.61
N TYR A 518 -52.62 35.55 13.79
CA TYR A 518 -53.78 36.03 14.56
C TYR A 518 -54.37 37.27 13.87
N LYS A 519 -55.45 37.10 13.10
CA LYS A 519 -56.25 38.22 12.59
C LYS A 519 -57.34 38.57 13.62
N ASN A 520 -57.16 39.67 14.35
CA ASN A 520 -58.26 40.25 15.11
C ASN A 520 -59.21 40.97 14.14
N SER A 521 -60.27 40.28 13.68
CA SER A 521 -61.19 40.80 12.66
C SER A 521 -62.25 41.78 13.17
N THR A 522 -62.17 42.26 14.42
CA THR A 522 -63.24 43.11 15.00
C THR A 522 -62.80 44.20 15.99
N ALA A 523 -61.54 44.63 16.00
CA ALA A 523 -61.11 45.72 16.88
C ALA A 523 -61.33 47.11 16.22
N THR A 524 -62.40 47.81 16.62
CA THR A 524 -62.45 49.27 16.52
C THR A 524 -61.42 49.88 17.49
N ALA A 525 -60.83 51.01 17.10
CA ALA A 525 -59.60 51.61 17.63
C ALA A 525 -59.55 51.98 19.14
N ALA A 526 -60.52 51.57 19.96
CA ALA A 526 -60.63 51.96 21.37
C ALA A 526 -60.26 50.86 22.39
N ASN A 527 -59.89 49.64 21.96
CA ASN A 527 -59.60 48.52 22.87
C ASN A 527 -58.25 47.80 22.62
N VAL A 528 -57.27 48.51 22.07
CA VAL A 528 -55.96 47.90 21.72
C VAL A 528 -55.00 47.78 22.93
N SER A 529 -55.34 48.32 24.10
CA SER A 529 -54.36 48.43 25.20
C SER A 529 -54.29 47.26 26.19
N ALA A 530 -54.93 46.10 25.96
CA ALA A 530 -54.89 45.03 26.97
C ALA A 530 -54.97 43.57 26.49
N LYS A 531 -54.93 43.24 25.19
CA LYS A 531 -55.09 41.83 24.75
C LYS A 531 -54.26 41.36 23.55
N ALA A 532 -53.20 42.10 23.20
CA ALA A 532 -52.25 41.73 22.13
C ALA A 532 -51.05 40.88 22.63
N ALA A 533 -51.09 40.38 23.86
CA ALA A 533 -49.95 39.73 24.51
C ALA A 533 -49.86 38.20 24.30
N ASP A 534 -50.93 37.52 23.86
CA ASP A 534 -51.08 36.11 24.30
C ASP A 534 -50.83 34.99 23.28
N LYS A 535 -50.53 35.25 22.00
CA LYS A 535 -49.93 34.20 21.13
C LYS A 535 -49.06 34.83 20.05
N LYS A 536 -47.78 35.07 20.38
CA LYS A 536 -46.77 35.38 19.36
C LYS A 536 -46.51 34.11 18.56
N GLU A 537 -46.54 34.20 17.24
CA GLU A 537 -46.02 33.12 16.38
C GLU A 537 -44.52 32.98 16.67
N SER A 538 -44.10 31.79 17.07
CA SER A 538 -42.71 31.42 17.25
C SER A 538 -42.27 30.53 16.09
N VAL A 539 -41.32 31.02 15.29
CA VAL A 539 -40.65 30.21 14.26
C VAL A 539 -39.24 29.89 14.75
N ALA A 540 -38.90 28.61 14.80
CA ALA A 540 -37.55 28.15 15.10
C ALA A 540 -36.97 27.40 13.88
N ILE A 541 -35.76 27.78 13.48
CA ILE A 541 -35.03 27.21 12.35
C ILE A 541 -33.84 26.44 12.90
N TYR A 542 -33.84 25.13 12.70
CA TYR A 542 -32.77 24.23 13.08
C TYR A 542 -31.91 23.92 11.87
N GLY A 543 -30.65 23.62 12.12
CA GLY A 543 -29.71 23.33 11.06
C GLY A 543 -28.29 23.33 11.56
N PHE A 544 -27.38 23.18 10.61
CA PHE A 544 -25.96 23.20 10.87
C PHE A 544 -25.38 24.56 10.50
N ASN A 545 -24.32 24.94 11.22
CA ASN A 545 -23.55 26.15 10.93
C ASN A 545 -24.40 27.43 11.03
N LEU A 546 -25.44 27.45 11.88
CA LEU A 546 -26.37 28.58 12.03
C LEU A 546 -25.94 29.62 13.09
N ASN A 547 -24.82 29.41 13.78
CA ASN A 547 -24.37 30.31 14.84
C ASN A 547 -24.02 31.70 14.27
N GLY A 548 -24.63 32.74 14.82
CA GLY A 548 -24.50 34.11 14.30
C GLY A 548 -25.25 34.36 13.00
N ALA A 549 -26.28 33.55 12.71
CA ALA A 549 -27.22 33.84 11.62
C ALA A 549 -27.87 35.21 11.81
N THR A 550 -28.33 35.76 10.68
CA THR A 550 -29.20 36.93 10.56
C THR A 550 -30.26 36.63 9.53
N TYR A 551 -31.49 37.10 9.74
CA TYR A 551 -32.58 36.93 8.79
C TYR A 551 -33.04 38.27 8.22
N LYS A 552 -33.57 38.19 7.00
CA LYS A 552 -34.14 39.33 6.31
C LYS A 552 -35.35 38.88 5.51
N LYS A 553 -36.46 39.62 5.61
CA LYS A 553 -37.55 39.51 4.63
C LYS A 553 -37.04 40.02 3.28
N ILE A 554 -37.28 39.26 2.20
CA ILE A 554 -36.83 39.67 0.87
C ILE A 554 -37.41 41.06 0.55
N GLY A 555 -36.53 42.02 0.25
CA GLY A 555 -36.88 43.44 0.02
C GLY A 555 -36.84 44.38 1.24
N ALA A 556 -36.65 43.89 2.47
CA ALA A 556 -36.57 44.71 3.69
C ALA A 556 -35.12 45.02 4.12
N ALA A 557 -34.91 45.86 5.14
CA ALA A 557 -33.61 45.90 5.84
C ALA A 557 -33.41 44.60 6.65
N ALA A 558 -32.17 44.17 6.87
CA ALA A 558 -31.90 42.97 7.66
C ALA A 558 -32.32 43.19 9.12
N ALA A 559 -32.98 42.20 9.73
CA ALA A 559 -33.25 42.18 11.15
C ALA A 559 -32.11 41.45 11.87
N ALA A 560 -31.75 41.93 13.06
CA ALA A 560 -30.77 41.24 13.89
C ALA A 560 -31.44 40.04 14.58
N ASP A 561 -30.78 38.89 14.51
CA ASP A 561 -31.20 37.63 15.12
C ASP A 561 -30.85 37.54 16.60
N VAL A 562 -31.54 36.63 17.29
CA VAL A 562 -31.08 36.02 18.55
C VAL A 562 -30.94 34.53 18.28
N TYR A 563 -29.78 34.11 17.76
CA TYR A 563 -29.41 32.70 17.73
C TYR A 563 -29.47 32.14 19.16
N ASP A 564 -30.28 31.09 19.38
CA ASP A 564 -30.39 30.44 20.67
C ASP A 564 -29.47 29.22 20.71
N SER A 565 -28.33 29.39 21.38
CA SER A 565 -27.35 28.31 21.56
C SER A 565 -27.86 27.15 22.41
N THR A 566 -28.94 27.34 23.18
CA THR A 566 -29.50 26.30 24.05
C THR A 566 -30.29 25.28 23.24
N ASP A 567 -31.07 25.77 22.27
CA ASP A 567 -31.92 24.95 21.40
C ASP A 567 -31.25 24.65 20.03
N ALA A 568 -30.02 25.15 19.82
CA ALA A 568 -29.27 25.05 18.56
C ALA A 568 -30.10 25.51 17.34
N CYS A 569 -30.83 26.62 17.50
CA CYS A 569 -31.74 27.11 16.48
C CYS A 569 -31.76 28.64 16.40
N VAL A 570 -32.22 29.15 15.26
CA VAL A 570 -32.52 30.56 15.06
C VAL A 570 -33.99 30.78 15.38
N LYS A 571 -34.28 31.62 16.38
CA LYS A 571 -35.64 31.98 16.77
C LYS A 571 -36.04 33.31 16.17
N LEU A 572 -37.03 33.28 15.28
CA LEU A 572 -37.68 34.49 14.79
C LEU A 572 -38.71 34.91 15.83
N ASN A 573 -38.36 35.91 16.64
CA ASN A 573 -39.23 36.47 17.68
C ASN A 573 -39.55 37.92 17.30
N SER A 574 -40.51 38.15 16.41
CA SER A 574 -41.00 39.51 16.16
C SER A 574 -42.52 39.58 16.19
N ASP A 575 -43.01 40.75 16.62
CA ASP A 575 -44.44 41.10 16.62
C ASP A 575 -45.02 41.22 15.17
N GLU A 576 -44.23 40.90 14.15
CA GLU A 576 -44.50 41.15 12.73
C GLU A 576 -43.99 40.04 11.77
N ILE A 577 -44.01 38.76 12.18
CA ILE A 577 -43.80 37.67 11.19
C ILE A 577 -45.02 37.62 10.26
N ASN A 578 -44.93 38.40 9.18
CA ASN A 578 -45.92 38.42 8.11
C ASN A 578 -45.55 37.41 7.02
N PRO A 579 -46.54 36.80 6.34
CA PRO A 579 -46.28 35.95 5.18
C PRO A 579 -45.34 36.61 4.15
N GLY A 580 -44.47 35.80 3.58
CA GLY A 580 -43.51 36.20 2.57
C GLY A 580 -42.19 35.44 2.70
N ASP A 581 -41.28 35.73 1.77
CA ASP A 581 -40.00 35.03 1.68
C ASP A 581 -38.98 35.63 2.65
N PHE A 582 -38.26 34.75 3.33
CA PHE A 582 -37.17 35.10 4.23
C PHE A 582 -35.87 34.48 3.73
N ALA A 583 -34.79 35.23 3.84
CA ALA A 583 -33.44 34.74 3.61
C ALA A 583 -32.71 34.69 4.94
N LEU A 584 -32.20 33.51 5.29
CA LEU A 584 -31.28 33.33 6.41
C LEU A 584 -29.85 33.38 5.88
N THR A 585 -29.00 34.17 6.52
CA THR A 585 -27.59 34.28 6.17
C THR A 585 -26.73 34.25 7.41
N VAL A 586 -25.57 33.60 7.33
CA VAL A 586 -24.57 33.58 8.40
C VAL A 586 -23.34 34.29 7.89
N ASN A 587 -22.98 35.41 8.50
CA ASN A 587 -21.85 36.25 8.07
C ASN A 587 -21.88 36.62 6.57
N GLY A 588 -23.08 36.76 5.99
CA GLY A 588 -23.29 37.11 4.58
C GLY A 588 -23.36 35.90 3.62
N VAL A 589 -23.17 34.68 4.11
CA VAL A 589 -23.36 33.43 3.34
C VAL A 589 -24.79 32.94 3.52
N GLY A 590 -25.52 32.71 2.42
CA GLY A 590 -26.89 32.17 2.47
C GLY A 590 -26.94 30.68 2.80
N THR A 591 -28.08 30.22 3.32
CA THR A 591 -28.31 28.79 3.57
C THR A 591 -28.49 28.00 2.27
N LEU A 592 -27.81 26.85 2.18
CA LEU A 592 -27.78 25.99 1.00
C LEU A 592 -29.17 25.61 0.47
N ASN A 593 -30.05 25.18 1.37
CA ASN A 593 -31.35 24.62 1.02
C ASN A 593 -32.51 25.62 1.05
N ASN A 594 -32.20 26.91 1.16
CA ASN A 594 -33.17 27.97 0.83
C ASN A 594 -33.27 28.21 -0.69
N SER A 595 -32.54 27.43 -1.50
CA SER A 595 -32.51 27.52 -2.95
C SER A 595 -32.61 26.16 -3.68
N ASN A 596 -32.56 25.02 -2.97
CA ASN A 596 -32.67 23.68 -3.55
C ASN A 596 -33.75 22.83 -2.83
N ASN A 597 -34.13 21.69 -3.41
CA ASN A 597 -35.34 20.93 -3.04
C ASN A 597 -35.24 20.10 -1.73
N ASN A 598 -34.28 20.38 -0.86
CA ASN A 598 -34.14 19.78 0.48
C ASN A 598 -34.04 18.24 0.52
N ASP A 599 -33.49 17.61 -0.51
CA ASP A 599 -32.86 16.30 -0.37
C ASP A 599 -31.40 16.54 0.01
N ALA A 600 -30.83 15.80 0.96
CA ALA A 600 -29.45 16.08 1.38
C ALA A 600 -28.35 15.72 0.37
N LYS A 601 -28.78 15.42 -0.85
CA LYS A 601 -27.94 15.21 -2.03
C LYS A 601 -28.03 16.37 -3.05
N GLY A 602 -28.90 17.36 -2.80
CA GLY A 602 -29.29 18.39 -3.76
C GLY A 602 -29.90 17.81 -5.05
N THR A 603 -29.83 18.54 -6.16
CA THR A 603 -30.40 18.12 -7.46
C THR A 603 -29.67 16.96 -8.14
N TYR A 604 -28.86 16.17 -7.42
CA TYR A 604 -28.18 15.00 -7.96
C TYR A 604 -29.20 13.93 -8.41
N ALA A 605 -29.44 13.91 -9.71
CA ALA A 605 -30.31 12.98 -10.42
C ALA A 605 -29.50 12.13 -11.41
N LYS A 606 -28.47 11.43 -10.95
CA LYS A 606 -27.95 10.25 -11.66
C LYS A 606 -28.53 9.01 -11.01
N THR A 607 -29.61 8.54 -11.62
CA THR A 607 -30.19 7.22 -11.42
C THR A 607 -29.12 6.18 -11.76
N PRO A 608 -28.76 5.24 -10.87
CA PRO A 608 -28.24 3.95 -11.33
C PRO A 608 -29.30 3.38 -12.26
N SER A 609 -28.91 3.04 -13.47
CA SER A 609 -29.77 2.63 -14.57
C SER A 609 -30.67 1.43 -14.23
N LYS A 610 -31.88 1.68 -13.70
CA LYS A 610 -33.20 1.26 -14.25
C LYS A 610 -34.35 1.47 -13.23
N PRO A 611 -35.58 1.66 -13.74
CA PRO A 611 -36.70 2.18 -12.95
C PRO A 611 -37.47 1.05 -12.29
N SER A 612 -37.75 1.20 -11.01
CA SER A 612 -38.95 0.61 -10.40
C SER A 612 -39.40 1.51 -9.27
N GLU A 613 -40.44 2.28 -9.60
CA GLU A 613 -41.55 2.66 -8.72
C GLU A 613 -41.17 3.22 -7.35
N MET A 614 -41.11 4.55 -7.25
CA MET A 614 -41.40 5.22 -5.99
C MET A 614 -42.61 6.14 -6.17
N TYR A 615 -43.55 5.88 -5.27
CA TYR A 615 -44.86 6.47 -5.03
C TYR A 615 -45.02 7.96 -5.33
N ASP A 616 -46.23 8.25 -5.83
CA ASP A 616 -46.89 9.55 -5.82
C ASP A 616 -46.61 10.37 -4.55
N PHE A 617 -46.29 11.64 -4.77
CA PHE A 617 -46.63 12.75 -3.89
C PHE A 617 -47.39 13.80 -4.69
#